data_AF-A0A6V7IZ08-F1
#
_entry.id   AF-A0A6V7IZ08-F1
#
_cell.length_a   1.000
_cell.length_b   1.000
_cell.length_c   1.000
_cell.angle_alpha   90.00
_cell.angle_beta   90.00
_cell.angle_gamma   90.00
#
_symmetry.space_group_name_H-M   'P 1'
#
loop_
_entity.id
_entity.type
_entity.pdbx_description
1 polymer ?
#
loop_
_entity_poly.entity_id
_entity_poly.type
_entity_poly.pdbx_seq_one_letter_code
_entity_poly.pdbx_strand_id
1 'polypeptide(L)'
;MDPSNSKINRRKPQPKDPLHPVKADFIRAKHQQLAFILRPSKDEFCSDEELSKQLHSSVRTANLETSLRLLAQGANPNYFYKEKGTTPLHVAARAGQTLQVELLIANGGNPSLLDINGQIPTEIA
;
A
#
# COMPACT_ATOMS: atom_id res chain seq x y z
N MET A 1 9.43 28.88 18.21
CA MET A 1 9.06 28.39 19.54
C MET A 1 7.76 27.65 19.40
N ASP A 2 7.83 26.32 19.26
CA ASP A 2 6.68 25.42 19.31
C ASP A 2 6.29 25.20 20.78
N PRO A 3 5.00 25.27 21.14
CA PRO A 3 4.50 24.52 22.27
C PRO A 3 3.33 23.65 21.82
N SER A 4 3.67 22.45 21.38
CA SER A 4 2.83 21.26 21.44
C SER A 4 2.18 21.10 22.82
N ASN A 5 1.03 20.41 22.84
CA ASN A 5 0.42 19.76 24.01
C ASN A 5 -0.74 20.49 24.70
N SER A 6 -1.84 20.70 23.97
CA SER A 6 -3.16 20.68 24.57
C SER A 6 -3.88 19.42 24.12
N LYS A 7 -3.76 18.35 24.93
CA LYS A 7 -4.70 17.21 24.90
C LYS A 7 -6.09 17.75 25.22
N ILE A 8 -6.77 18.34 24.22
CA ILE A 8 -8.17 18.72 24.33
C ILE A 8 -8.92 17.40 24.50
N ASN A 9 -9.31 17.10 25.74
CA ASN A 9 -10.16 15.97 26.08
C ASN A 9 -11.40 16.01 25.19
N ARG A 10 -11.41 15.17 24.15
CA ARG A 10 -12.50 15.04 23.17
C ARG A 10 -13.69 14.31 23.81
N ARG A 11 -14.25 14.87 24.89
CA ARG A 11 -15.47 14.35 25.52
C ARG A 11 -16.68 14.80 24.72
N LYS A 12 -17.69 13.93 24.61
CA LYS A 12 -18.98 14.29 24.02
C LYS A 12 -19.62 15.43 24.85
N PRO A 13 -20.18 16.47 24.20
CA PRO A 13 -20.86 17.54 24.92
C PRO A 13 -22.10 17.00 25.63
N GLN A 14 -22.35 17.53 26.82
CA GLN A 14 -23.49 17.16 27.67
C GLN A 14 -24.75 17.95 27.27
N PRO A 15 -25.96 17.48 27.64
CA PRO A 15 -27.19 18.18 27.33
C PRO A 15 -27.23 19.62 27.83
N LYS A 16 -26.60 19.87 28.99
CA LYS A 16 -26.54 21.18 29.67
C LYS A 16 -25.50 22.14 29.05
N ASP A 17 -24.63 21.66 28.16
CA ASP A 17 -23.60 22.51 27.57
C ASP A 17 -24.22 23.54 26.62
N PRO A 18 -23.66 24.77 26.56
CA PRO A 18 -24.16 25.83 25.70
C PRO A 18 -24.03 25.44 24.22
N LEU A 19 -24.99 25.90 23.40
CA LEU A 19 -25.02 25.59 21.97
C LEU A 19 -23.77 26.14 21.25
N HIS A 20 -23.33 27.34 21.64
CA HIS A 20 -22.11 27.98 21.16
C HIS A 20 -21.14 28.27 22.32
N PRO A 21 -19.82 28.07 22.16
CA PRO A 21 -19.16 27.42 21.01
C PRO A 21 -19.16 25.89 21.12
N VAL A 22 -19.47 25.32 22.29
CA VAL A 22 -19.18 23.92 22.65
C VAL A 22 -19.84 22.87 21.74
N LYS A 23 -21.17 22.89 21.60
CA LYS A 23 -21.88 21.92 20.74
C LYS A 23 -21.62 22.20 19.26
N ALA A 24 -21.58 23.47 18.87
CA ALA A 24 -21.29 23.88 17.50
C ALA A 24 -19.92 23.38 17.01
N ASP A 25 -18.88 23.52 17.83
CA ASP A 25 -17.53 23.04 17.51
C ASP A 25 -17.47 21.51 17.46
N PHE A 26 -18.17 20.81 18.36
CA PHE A 26 -18.24 19.35 18.32
C PHE A 26 -18.96 18.85 17.06
N ILE A 27 -20.08 19.48 16.68
CA ILE A 27 -20.82 19.17 15.45
C ILE A 27 -19.93 19.42 14.23
N ARG A 28 -19.23 20.56 14.19
CA ARG A 28 -18.27 20.91 13.14
C ARG A 28 -17.14 19.88 13.05
N ALA A 29 -16.52 19.54 14.18
CA ALA A 29 -15.43 18.57 14.24
C ALA A 29 -15.89 17.17 13.77
N LYS A 30 -17.10 16.75 14.14
CA LYS A 30 -17.65 15.44 13.79
C LYS A 30 -18.10 15.35 12.34
N HIS A 31 -18.86 16.34 11.86
CA HIS A 31 -19.58 16.24 10.60
C HIS A 31 -18.92 17.02 9.45
N GLN A 32 -18.22 18.13 9.73
CA GLN A 32 -17.54 18.92 8.69
C GLN A 32 -16.05 18.56 8.59
N GLN A 33 -15.35 18.47 9.71
CA GLN A 33 -13.91 18.16 9.73
C GLN A 33 -13.63 16.65 9.75
N LEU A 34 -14.67 15.82 9.94
CA LEU A 34 -14.57 14.37 9.99
C LEU A 34 -13.48 13.88 10.96
N ALA A 35 -13.29 14.59 12.08
CA ALA A 35 -12.19 14.39 13.02
C ALA A 35 -12.28 13.08 13.83
N PHE A 36 -13.42 12.39 13.73
CA PHE A 36 -13.74 11.14 14.43
C PHE A 36 -13.98 9.97 13.48
N ILE A 37 -13.92 10.20 12.16
CA ILE A 37 -13.83 9.09 11.21
C ILE A 37 -12.46 8.45 11.43
N LEU A 38 -12.42 7.12 11.51
CA LEU A 38 -11.17 6.38 11.44
C LEU A 38 -10.58 6.64 10.06
N ARG A 39 -9.77 7.70 9.97
CA ARG A 39 -8.90 7.87 8.81
C ARG A 39 -7.93 6.69 8.88
N PRO A 40 -7.76 5.90 7.81
CA PRO A 40 -6.61 5.01 7.74
C PRO A 40 -5.40 5.87 8.07
N SER A 41 -4.58 5.42 9.02
CA SER A 41 -3.55 6.23 9.64
C SER A 41 -2.72 6.89 8.54
N LYS A 42 -2.51 8.20 8.64
CA LYS A 42 -1.75 8.98 7.64
C LYS A 42 -0.27 8.54 7.57
N ASP A 43 0.13 7.61 8.44
CA ASP A 43 1.44 6.98 8.57
C ASP A 43 1.53 5.57 7.94
N GLU A 44 0.45 5.03 7.33
CA GLU A 44 0.50 3.80 6.53
C GLU A 44 0.63 4.08 5.02
N PHE A 45 1.35 5.14 4.63
CA PHE A 45 1.83 5.23 3.26
C PHE A 45 3.06 4.33 3.13
N CYS A 46 2.82 3.08 2.73
CA CYS A 46 3.85 2.23 2.17
C CYS A 46 4.42 2.97 0.95
N SER A 47 5.73 3.27 0.94
CA SER A 47 6.33 3.94 -0.21
C SER A 47 6.15 3.08 -1.46
N ASP A 48 6.12 3.69 -2.65
CA ASP A 48 6.01 2.95 -3.92
C ASP A 48 7.08 1.86 -4.03
N GLU A 49 8.27 2.13 -3.50
CA GLU A 49 9.36 1.16 -3.43
C GLU A 49 9.04 -0.02 -2.50
N GLU A 50 8.48 0.24 -1.32
CA GLU A 50 8.13 -0.82 -0.36
C GLU A 50 6.97 -1.69 -0.89
N LEU A 51 5.95 -1.08 -1.52
CA LEU A 51 4.89 -1.80 -2.22
C LEU A 51 5.45 -2.70 -3.32
N SER A 52 6.44 -2.22 -4.06
CA SER A 52 7.10 -2.98 -5.12
C SER A 52 7.93 -4.15 -4.59
N LYS A 53 8.61 -3.98 -3.44
CA LYS A 53 9.30 -5.08 -2.74
C LYS A 53 8.33 -6.13 -2.20
N GLN A 54 7.18 -5.69 -1.68
CA GLN A 54 6.12 -6.59 -1.24
C GLN A 54 5.55 -7.37 -2.42
N LEU A 55 5.32 -6.72 -3.56
CA LEU A 55 4.87 -7.39 -4.79
C LEU A 55 5.86 -8.46 -5.22
N HIS A 56 7.16 -8.12 -5.28
CA HIS A 56 8.25 -9.06 -5.63
C HIS A 56 8.24 -10.33 -4.77
N SER A 57 7.92 -10.20 -3.48
CA SER A 57 7.86 -11.34 -2.56
C SER A 57 6.54 -12.11 -2.66
N SER A 58 5.41 -11.43 -2.85
CA SER A 58 4.06 -12.01 -2.84
C SER A 58 3.84 -13.04 -3.95
N VAL A 59 4.41 -12.79 -5.13
CA VAL A 59 4.23 -13.58 -6.35
C VAL A 59 4.88 -14.96 -6.30
N ARG A 60 5.65 -15.26 -5.25
CA ARG A 60 6.13 -16.61 -4.95
C ARG A 60 4.99 -17.56 -4.55
N THR A 61 3.85 -17.02 -4.11
CA THR A 61 2.69 -17.79 -3.66
C THR A 61 1.52 -17.65 -4.63
N ALA A 62 0.56 -18.57 -4.59
CA ALA A 62 -0.64 -18.53 -5.42
C ALA A 62 -1.69 -17.48 -4.99
N ASN A 63 -1.38 -16.63 -4.00
CA ASN A 63 -2.30 -15.62 -3.48
C ASN A 63 -2.37 -14.38 -4.41
N LEU A 64 -3.20 -14.49 -5.45
CA LEU A 64 -3.42 -13.43 -6.43
C LEU A 64 -4.01 -12.16 -5.81
N GLU A 65 -4.89 -12.30 -4.82
CA GLU A 65 -5.57 -11.16 -4.17
C GLU A 65 -4.56 -10.19 -3.57
N THR A 66 -3.52 -10.72 -2.93
CA THR A 66 -2.44 -9.89 -2.36
C THR A 66 -1.70 -9.14 -3.44
N SER A 67 -1.30 -9.82 -4.50
CA SER A 67 -0.56 -9.22 -5.61
C SER A 67 -1.40 -8.18 -6.36
N LEU A 68 -2.69 -8.47 -6.59
CA LEU A 68 -3.63 -7.55 -7.21
C LEU A 68 -3.82 -6.29 -6.37
N ARG A 69 -3.99 -6.44 -5.05
CA ARG A 69 -4.10 -5.30 -4.14
C ARG A 69 -2.85 -4.41 -4.17
N LEU A 70 -1.66 -5.01 -4.20
CA LEU A 70 -0.41 -4.26 -4.27
C LEU A 70 -0.27 -3.49 -5.58
N LEU A 71 -0.64 -4.12 -6.71
CA LEU A 71 -0.68 -3.46 -8.02
C LEU A 71 -1.68 -2.30 -8.03
N ALA A 72 -2.87 -2.48 -7.47
CA ALA A 72 -3.88 -1.43 -7.33
C ALA A 72 -3.44 -0.26 -6.42
N GLN A 73 -2.50 -0.52 -5.50
CA GLN A 73 -1.89 0.50 -4.64
C GLN A 73 -0.72 1.23 -5.30
N GLY A 74 -0.30 0.84 -6.51
CA GLY A 74 0.79 1.48 -7.25
C GLY A 74 2.11 0.72 -7.27
N ALA A 75 2.15 -0.52 -6.79
CA ALA A 75 3.36 -1.35 -6.89
C ALA A 75 3.81 -1.50 -8.35
N ASN A 76 5.12 -1.38 -8.60
CA ASN A 76 5.67 -1.49 -9.94
C ASN A 76 5.91 -2.98 -10.30
N PRO A 77 5.22 -3.54 -11.31
CA PRO A 77 5.42 -4.93 -11.74
C PRO A 77 6.80 -5.19 -12.36
N ASN A 78 7.50 -4.13 -12.79
CA ASN A 78 8.85 -4.16 -13.37
C ASN A 78 9.94 -3.84 -12.35
N TYR A 79 9.60 -3.79 -11.06
CA TYR A 79 10.57 -3.46 -10.02
C TYR A 79 11.76 -4.43 -10.02
N PHE A 80 12.97 -3.88 -10.15
CA PHE A 80 14.18 -4.67 -10.07
C PHE A 80 14.71 -4.67 -8.64
N TYR A 81 14.58 -5.80 -7.95
CA TYR A 81 15.06 -5.93 -6.58
C TYR A 81 16.57 -6.17 -6.60
N LYS A 82 17.36 -5.11 -6.39
CA LYS A 82 18.84 -5.13 -6.41
C LYS A 82 19.48 -6.23 -5.55
N GLU A 83 19.01 -6.45 -4.33
CA GLU A 83 19.58 -7.48 -3.43
C GLU A 83 19.29 -8.91 -3.89
N LYS A 84 18.17 -9.12 -4.59
CA LYS A 84 17.77 -10.44 -5.13
C LYS A 84 18.12 -10.60 -6.60
N GLY A 85 18.53 -9.52 -7.25
CA GLY A 85 18.88 -9.47 -8.66
C GLY A 85 17.78 -9.86 -9.63
N THR A 86 16.50 -9.70 -9.26
CA THR A 86 15.37 -10.26 -10.02
C THR A 86 14.17 -9.31 -10.00
N THR A 87 13.28 -9.46 -10.97
CA THR A 87 11.96 -8.78 -11.01
C THR A 87 10.86 -9.70 -10.45
N PRO A 88 9.66 -9.18 -10.12
CA PRO A 88 8.52 -10.01 -9.71
C PRO A 88 8.24 -11.13 -10.74
N LEU A 89 8.35 -10.83 -12.03
CA LEU A 89 8.09 -11.81 -13.08
C LEU A 89 9.08 -12.99 -13.04
N HIS A 90 10.36 -12.72 -12.71
CA HIS A 90 11.34 -13.79 -12.52
C HIS A 90 10.98 -14.69 -11.34
N VAL A 91 10.51 -14.10 -10.23
CA VAL A 91 10.11 -14.86 -9.04
C VAL A 91 8.89 -15.72 -9.33
N ALA A 92 7.89 -15.18 -10.04
CA ALA A 92 6.68 -15.90 -10.43
C ALA A 92 6.99 -17.07 -11.36
N ALA A 93 7.82 -16.85 -12.38
CA ALA A 93 8.23 -17.88 -13.34
C ALA A 93 8.98 -19.03 -12.65
N ARG A 94 10.02 -18.72 -11.86
CA ARG A 94 10.79 -19.73 -11.10
C ARG A 94 9.94 -20.50 -10.07
N ALA A 95 8.87 -19.88 -9.57
CA ALA A 95 7.96 -20.53 -8.63
C ALA A 95 6.83 -21.33 -9.31
N GLY A 96 6.81 -21.39 -10.66
CA GLY A 96 5.77 -22.05 -11.43
C GLY A 96 4.37 -21.42 -11.27
N GLN A 97 4.31 -20.15 -10.88
CA GLN A 97 3.05 -19.46 -10.58
C GLN A 97 2.46 -18.84 -11.85
N THR A 98 1.91 -19.66 -12.75
CA THR A 98 1.39 -19.21 -14.06
C THR A 98 0.39 -18.06 -13.93
N LEU A 99 -0.55 -18.13 -12.99
CA LEU A 99 -1.54 -17.06 -12.78
C LEU A 99 -0.91 -15.76 -12.29
N GLN A 100 0.18 -15.83 -11.51
CA GLN A 100 0.93 -14.64 -11.09
C GLN A 100 1.68 -14.01 -12.27
N VAL A 101 2.22 -14.84 -13.17
CA VAL A 101 2.84 -14.37 -14.42
C VAL A 101 1.80 -13.65 -15.28
N GLU A 102 0.63 -14.26 -15.49
CA GLU A 102 -0.47 -13.63 -16.24
C GLU A 102 -0.92 -12.31 -15.61
N LEU A 103 -1.11 -12.28 -14.28
CA LEU A 103 -1.50 -11.08 -13.55
C LEU A 103 -0.48 -9.94 -13.72
N LEU A 104 0.81 -10.24 -13.58
CA LEU A 104 1.87 -9.24 -13.73
C LEU A 104 1.93 -8.71 -15.17
N ILE A 105 1.85 -9.57 -16.18
CA ILE A 105 1.83 -9.17 -17.60
C ILE A 105 0.61 -8.30 -17.91
N ALA A 106 -0.57 -8.70 -17.43
CA ALA A 106 -1.81 -7.93 -17.61
C ALA A 106 -1.72 -6.51 -17.00
N ASN A 107 -0.88 -6.33 -15.97
CA ASN A 107 -0.63 -5.04 -15.33
C ASN A 107 0.63 -4.31 -15.84
N GLY A 108 1.18 -4.71 -17.00
CA GLY A 108 2.31 -4.03 -17.64
C GLY A 108 3.70 -4.57 -17.25
N GLY A 109 3.76 -5.79 -16.68
CA GLY A 109 4.98 -6.53 -16.47
C GLY A 109 5.68 -6.88 -17.78
N ASN A 110 6.97 -6.59 -17.87
CA ASN A 110 7.79 -6.78 -19.07
C ASN A 110 8.57 -8.11 -18.98
N PRO A 111 8.27 -9.10 -19.84
CA PRO A 111 8.94 -10.40 -19.86
C PRO A 111 10.33 -10.38 -20.51
N SER A 112 10.79 -9.23 -21.03
CA SER A 112 12.11 -9.08 -21.63
C SER A 112 13.15 -8.49 -20.68
N LEU A 113 12.80 -8.24 -19.41
CA LEU A 113 13.75 -7.73 -18.42
C LEU A 113 14.72 -8.83 -18.00
N LEU A 114 15.99 -8.45 -17.84
CA LEU A 114 17.05 -9.38 -17.44
C LEU A 114 17.21 -9.40 -15.91
N ASP A 115 17.51 -10.57 -15.36
CA ASP A 115 18.02 -10.74 -14.00
C ASP A 115 19.52 -10.39 -13.91
N ILE A 116 20.12 -10.55 -12.73
CA ILE A 116 21.57 -10.36 -12.51
C ILE A 116 22.46 -11.31 -13.32
N ASN A 117 21.93 -12.43 -13.79
CA ASN A 117 22.66 -13.41 -14.59
C ASN A 117 22.45 -13.17 -16.10
N GLY A 118 21.70 -12.12 -16.48
CA GLY A 118 21.39 -11.83 -17.88
C GLY A 118 20.33 -12.76 -18.48
N GLN A 119 19.49 -13.40 -17.66
CA GLN A 119 18.42 -14.29 -18.10
C GLN A 119 17.07 -13.56 -18.08
N ILE A 120 16.18 -13.89 -19.02
CA ILE A 120 14.78 -13.43 -18.99
C ILE A 120 13.90 -14.37 -18.14
N PRO A 121 12.74 -13.92 -17.62
CA PRO A 121 11.84 -14.74 -16.80
C PRO A 121 11.43 -16.07 -17.43
N THR A 122 11.34 -16.16 -18.75
CA THR A 122 10.97 -17.40 -19.45
C THR A 122 12.10 -18.43 -19.48
N GLU A 123 13.34 -18.03 -19.24
CA GLU A 123 14.51 -18.92 -19.24
C GLU A 123 14.74 -19.61 -17.88
N ILE A 124 14.05 -19.16 -16.82
CA ILE A 124 14.21 -19.65 -15.44
C ILE A 124 13.01 -20.48 -14.94
N ALA A 125 12.12 -20.91 -15.84
CA ALA A 125 10.93 -21.72 -15.54
C ALA A 125 11.26 -23.19 -15.24
#